data_AF-A0A9D6JEX5-F1
#
_entry.id   AF-A0A9D6JEX5-F1
#
_cell.length_a   1.000
_cell.length_b   1.000
_cell.length_c   1.000
_cell.angle_alpha   90.00
_cell.angle_beta   90.00
_cell.angle_gamma   90.00
#
_symmetry.space_group_name_H-M   'P 1'
#
loop_
_entity.id
_entity.type
_entity.pdbx_description
1 polymer ?
#
loop_
_entity_poly.entity_id
_entity_poly.type
_entity_poly.pdbx_seq_one_letter_code
_entity_poly.pdbx_strand_id
1 'polypeptide(L)' 'GVGPDRTRVRIIAVPGGRFNQHRIEIRGEFGRLAVDIENVPSATNPRTGLLSIYSSIAFLADYARTTGSKAKRQDPT' A
#
# COMPACT_ATOMS: atom_id res chain seq x y z
N GLY A 1 -4.18 -10.95 5.81
CA GLY A 1 -5.42 -10.80 5.00
C GLY A 1 -6.30 -12.03 5.16
N VAL A 2 -7.42 -12.10 4.45
CA VAL A 2 -8.39 -13.23 4.55
C VAL A 2 -7.97 -14.52 3.83
N GLY A 3 -6.73 -14.56 3.32
CA GLY A 3 -6.19 -15.68 2.54
C GLY A 3 -6.52 -15.58 1.04
N PRO A 4 -5.73 -16.23 0.17
CA PRO A 4 -5.91 -16.19 -1.28
C PRO A 4 -7.23 -16.85 -1.71
N ASP A 5 -7.65 -17.93 -1.06
CA ASP A 5 -8.89 -18.67 -1.39
C ASP A 5 -10.15 -17.80 -1.26
N ARG A 6 -10.09 -16.83 -0.36
CA ARG A 6 -11.18 -15.87 -0.09
C ARG A 6 -10.95 -14.50 -0.73
N THR A 7 -9.86 -14.32 -1.46
CA THR A 7 -9.54 -13.06 -2.14
C THR A 7 -9.77 -13.24 -3.64
N ARG A 8 -10.79 -12.59 -4.18
CA ARG A 8 -11.09 -12.60 -5.62
C ARG A 8 -10.48 -11.37 -6.28
N VAL A 9 -9.73 -11.58 -7.36
CA VAL A 9 -9.06 -10.51 -8.11
C VAL A 9 -9.57 -10.51 -9.54
N ARG A 10 -9.85 -9.32 -10.07
CA ARG A 10 -10.16 -9.11 -11.49
C ARG A 10 -9.24 -8.02 -12.02
N ILE A 11 -8.53 -8.31 -13.10
CA ILE A 11 -7.67 -7.36 -13.79
C ILE A 11 -8.37 -6.98 -15.10
N ILE A 12 -8.50 -5.68 -15.36
CA ILE A 12 -9.16 -5.15 -16.54
C ILE A 12 -8.20 -4.19 -17.22
N ALA A 13 -7.89 -4.44 -18.49
CA ALA A 13 -7.18 -3.47 -19.32
C ALA A 13 -8.19 -2.48 -19.89
N VAL A 14 -8.00 -1.19 -19.63
CA VAL A 14 -8.88 -0.12 -20.10
C VAL A 14 -8.13 0.69 -21.16
N PRO A 15 -8.47 0.57 -22.46
CA PRO A 15 -7.90 1.42 -23.49
C PRO A 15 -8.12 2.90 -23.16
N GLY A 16 -7.05 3.70 -23.21
CA GLY A 16 -7.10 5.13 -22.86
C GLY A 16 -7.14 5.43 -21.36
N GLY A 17 -7.03 4.42 -20.49
CA GLY A 17 -6.91 4.62 -19.05
C GLY A 17 -5.69 5.48 -18.69
N ARG A 18 -5.90 6.49 -17.84
CA ARG A 18 -4.86 7.45 -17.43
C ARG A 18 -4.18 7.11 -16.10
N PHE A 19 -4.83 6.27 -15.29
CA PHE A 19 -4.41 5.95 -13.92
C PHE A 19 -4.48 4.44 -13.67
N ASN A 20 -3.68 3.98 -12.70
CA ASN A 20 -3.85 2.66 -12.14
C ASN A 20 -4.98 2.71 -11.11
N GLN A 21 -6.12 2.12 -11.44
CA GLN A 21 -7.29 2.10 -10.55
C GLN A 21 -7.35 0.79 -9.77
N HIS A 22 -7.51 0.90 -8.45
CA HIS A 22 -7.76 -0.22 -7.56
C HIS A 22 -9.10 -0.04 -6.86
N ARG A 23 -9.95 -1.05 -6.96
CA ARG A 23 -11.21 -1.13 -6.23
C ARG A 23 -11.20 -2.34 -5.32
N ILE A 24 -11.35 -2.12 -4.03
CA ILE A 24 -11.36 -3.16 -3.02
C ILE A 24 -12.72 -3.13 -2.33
N GLU A 25 -13.44 -4.24 -2.38
CA GLU A 25 -14.70 -4.42 -1.68
C GLU A 25 -14.55 -5.53 -0.64
N ILE A 26 -14.91 -5.22 0.61
CA ILE A 26 -14.84 -6.15 1.73
C ILE A 26 -16.24 -6.24 2.36
N ARG A 27 -16.67 -7.46 2.66
CA ARG A 27 -17.93 -7.75 3.36
C ARG A 27 -17.65 -8.69 4.53
N GLY A 28 -18.28 -8.42 5.67
CA GLY A 28 -18.17 -9.23 6.88
C GLY A 28 -19.23 -8.84 7.91
N GLU A 29 -19.11 -9.35 9.14
CA GLU A 29 -20.03 -9.03 10.24
C GLU A 29 -20.04 -7.53 10.57
N PHE A 30 -18.93 -6.83 10.31
CA PHE A 30 -18.82 -5.38 10.44
C PHE A 30 -19.59 -4.59 9.35
N GLY A 31 -20.22 -5.28 8.39
CA GLY A 31 -20.90 -4.67 7.25
C GLY A 31 -20.05 -4.67 5.98
N ARG A 32 -20.01 -3.52 5.28
CA ARG A 32 -19.36 -3.38 3.97
C ARG A 32 -18.35 -2.22 3.98
N LEU A 33 -17.13 -2.50 3.52
CA LEU A 33 -16.11 -1.50 3.21
C LEU A 33 -15.87 -1.49 1.71
N ALA A 34 -15.80 -0.30 1.11
CA ALA A 34 -15.36 -0.11 -0.26
C ALA A 34 -14.26 0.95 -0.28
N VAL A 35 -13.19 0.66 -1.02
CA VAL A 35 -12.06 1.55 -1.20
C VAL A 35 -11.78 1.64 -2.71
N ASP A 36 -11.85 2.87 -3.23
CA ASP A 36 -11.49 3.19 -4.61
C ASP A 36 -10.25 4.08 -4.58
N ILE A 37 -9.21 3.69 -5.34
CA ILE A 37 -7.92 4.38 -5.40
C ILE A 37 -7.56 4.58 -6.87
N GLU A 38 -7.27 5.81 -7.25
CA GLU A 38 -6.67 6.16 -8.54
C GLU A 38 -5.23 6.61 -8.31
N ASN A 39 -4.28 5.78 -8.73
CA ASN A 39 -2.88 6.03 -8.49
C ASN A 39 -2.23 6.69 -9.72
N VAL A 40 -1.59 7.84 -9.48
CA VAL A 40 -0.83 8.58 -10.50
C VAL A 40 0.41 7.77 -10.89
N PRO A 41 0.61 7.44 -12.18
CA PRO A 41 1.81 6.78 -12.64
C PRO A 41 3.08 7.59 -12.32
N SER A 42 4.16 6.89 -11.95
CA SER A 42 5.47 7.51 -11.82
C SER A 42 5.99 7.93 -13.20
N ALA A 43 6.68 9.07 -13.24
CA ALA A 43 7.38 9.54 -14.44
C ALA A 43 8.50 8.59 -14.88
N THR A 44 9.16 7.90 -13.95
CA THR A 44 10.30 7.00 -14.25
C THR A 44 9.87 5.57 -14.57
N ASN A 45 8.68 5.14 -14.13
CA ASN A 45 8.10 3.85 -14.45
C ASN A 45 6.57 3.95 -14.44
N PRO A 46 5.93 4.13 -15.62
CA PRO A 46 4.47 4.26 -15.72
C PRO A 46 3.68 3.04 -15.20
N ARG A 47 4.33 1.88 -15.04
CA ARG A 47 3.70 0.69 -14.44
C ARG A 47 3.58 0.75 -12.91
N THR A 48 4.28 1.68 -12.27
CA THR A 48 4.25 1.88 -10.82
C THR A 48 3.59 3.21 -10.51
N GLY A 49 2.62 3.23 -9.58
CA GLY A 49 2.03 4.47 -9.14
C GLY A 49 2.75 5.10 -7.94
N LEU A 50 2.67 6.43 -7.82
CA LEU A 50 3.38 7.23 -6.81
C LEU A 50 3.06 6.81 -5.37
N LEU A 51 1.82 6.38 -5.09
CA LEU A 51 1.45 5.95 -3.73
C LEU A 51 2.32 4.79 -3.22
N SER A 52 2.77 3.89 -4.09
CA SER A 52 3.65 2.76 -3.71
C SER A 52 5.06 3.24 -3.34
N ILE A 53 5.52 4.31 -3.99
CA ILE A 53 6.80 4.95 -3.67
C ILE A 53 6.68 5.64 -2.31
N TYR A 54 5.63 6.43 -2.13
CA TYR A 54 5.40 7.14 -0.87
C TYR A 54 5.18 6.19 0.31
N SER A 55 4.49 5.07 0.13
CA SER A 55 4.35 4.06 1.19
C SER A 55 5.70 3.49 1.61
N SER A 56 6.60 3.24 0.66
CA SER A 56 7.95 2.75 0.95
C SER A 56 8.77 3.78 1.71
N ILE A 57 8.72 5.05 1.30
CA ILE A 57 9.40 6.15 2.00
C ILE A 57 8.85 6.30 3.43
N ALA A 58 7.53 6.32 3.58
CA ALA A 58 6.87 6.43 4.88
C ALA A 58 7.27 5.28 5.81
N PHE A 59 7.29 4.04 5.30
CA PHE A 59 7.74 2.87 6.04
C PHE A 59 9.20 3.00 6.48
N LEU A 60 10.12 3.37 5.58
CA LEU A 60 11.54 3.52 5.92
C LEU A 60 11.77 4.63 6.96
N ALA A 61 11.07 5.75 6.82
CA ALA A 61 11.13 6.84 7.79
C ALA A 61 10.63 6.40 9.18
N ASP A 62 9.56 5.60 9.21
CA ASP A 62 9.04 5.05 10.47
C ASP A 62 9.96 4.01 11.10
N TYR A 63 10.49 3.11 10.28
CA TYR A 63 11.46 2.12 10.69
C TYR A 63 12.72 2.77 11.31
N ALA A 64 13.25 3.82 10.67
CA ALA A 64 14.41 4.55 11.19
C ALA A 64 14.14 5.22 12.54
N ARG A 65 12.96 5.84 12.73
CA ARG A 65 12.57 6.45 14.01
C ARG A 65 12.45 5.41 15.12
N THR A 66 11.79 4.28 14.85
CA THR A 66 11.46 3.27 15.87
C THR A 66 12.66 2.41 16.27
N THR A 67 13.58 2.12 15.34
CA THR A 67 14.81 1.35 15.62
C THR A 67 15.92 2.20 16.23
N GLY A 68 16.06 3.47 15.84
CA GLY A 68 17.01 4.40 16.45
C GLY A 68 16.78 4.64 17.95
N SER A 69 15.53 4.52 18.44
CA SER A 69 15.21 4.62 19.87
C SER A 69 15.61 3.39 20.70
N LYS A 70 15.82 2.21 20.10
CA LYS A 70 16.28 1.01 20.84
C LYS A 70 17.79 0.97 21.04
N ALA A 71 18.57 1.60 20.16
CA ALA A 71 20.03 1.62 20.24
C ALA A 71 20.58 2.48 21.40
N LYS A 72 19.75 3.31 22.05
CA LYS A 72 20.17 4.21 23.15
C LYS A 72 19.89 3.65 24.56
N ARG A 73 19.53 2.36 24.70
CA ARG A 73 19.13 1.73 25.98
C ARG A 73 20.07 0.65 26.51
N GLN A 74 21.28 0.51 25.98
CA GLN A 74 22.31 -0.35 26.55
C GLN A 74 23.61 0.44 26.69
N ASP A 75 23.71 1.14 27.82
CA ASP A 75 24.99 1.42 28.46
C ASP A 75 24.78 1.27 29.97
N PRO A 76 24.98 0.06 30.54
CA PRO A 76 25.14 -0.10 31.96
C PRO A 76 26.64 -0.11 32.30
N THR A 77 26.99 0.76 33.24
CA THR A 77 28.22 0.77 34.03
C THR A 77 28.63 -0.61 34.52
#